data_AF-A0A5C5FLI0-F1
#
_entry.id   AF-A0A5C5FLI0-F1
#
_cell.length_a   1.000
_cell.length_b   1.000
_cell.length_c   1.000
_cell.angle_alpha   90.00
_cell.angle_beta   90.00
_cell.angle_gamma   90.00
#
_symmetry.space_group_name_H-M   'P 1'
#
loop_
_entity.id
_entity.type
_entity.pdbx_description
1 polymer ?
#
loop_
_entity_poly.entity_id
_entity_poly.type
_entity_poly.pdbx_seq_one_letter_code
_entity_poly.pdbx_strand_id
1 'polypeptide(L)'
;MSAKPHKFWPSVGSVWSHWSDLLLATQLAALRAGFNYVGKTWDPASPAYLKLRCQVEAHARRKNRCRHALVGAAPVDPQDPSGAWMVTAVTATNLEARRHPTHCNGIGLSRRLKKKPAGRGALGPGDVITGFRDLHTLEGSLRADARRTGRFLSFGAVPKTECDLEFKCVLGTATCPFRVRLHETGEPGEEPQWRCLEIKRTHTFVSGASVPQDRLKRRLDFFVSPLPHARVTVLTFQRTM
;
A
#
# COMPACT_ATOMS: atom_id res chain seq x y z
N MET A 1 -5.50 -25.52 -15.06
CA MET A 1 -6.67 -24.64 -14.77
C MET A 1 -6.20 -23.18 -14.69
N SER A 2 -6.69 -22.30 -15.57
CA SER A 2 -6.37 -20.87 -15.52
C SER A 2 -7.09 -20.25 -14.31
N ALA A 3 -6.32 -19.92 -13.26
CA ALA A 3 -6.87 -19.20 -12.12
C ALA A 3 -7.30 -17.81 -12.60
N LYS A 4 -8.60 -17.54 -12.75
CA LYS A 4 -9.06 -16.20 -13.11
C LYS A 4 -8.67 -15.22 -11.99
N PRO A 5 -8.07 -14.06 -12.30
CA PRO A 5 -7.75 -13.06 -11.30
C PRO A 5 -9.01 -12.65 -10.55
N HIS A 6 -8.93 -12.57 -9.23
CA HIS A 6 -10.04 -12.04 -8.45
C HIS A 6 -10.35 -10.59 -8.88
N LYS A 7 -11.63 -10.20 -8.93
CA LYS A 7 -12.15 -8.88 -9.40
C LYS A 7 -11.46 -7.63 -8.82
N PHE A 8 -10.68 -7.79 -7.76
CA PHE A 8 -9.99 -6.71 -7.07
C PHE A 8 -8.59 -6.40 -7.64
N TRP A 9 -7.94 -7.34 -8.33
CA TRP A 9 -6.69 -7.07 -9.02
C TRP A 9 -6.93 -6.22 -10.28
N PRO A 10 -5.99 -5.36 -10.70
CA PRO A 10 -6.04 -4.76 -12.02
C PRO A 10 -6.14 -5.83 -13.10
N SER A 11 -6.92 -5.58 -14.16
CA SER A 11 -7.14 -6.54 -15.25
C SER A 11 -6.27 -6.18 -16.44
N VAL A 12 -5.85 -7.17 -17.23
CA VAL A 12 -5.15 -6.93 -18.51
C VAL A 12 -6.02 -6.05 -19.41
N GLY A 13 -5.40 -5.11 -20.12
CA GLY A 13 -6.06 -4.09 -20.96
C GLY A 13 -6.66 -2.92 -20.18
N SER A 14 -6.66 -2.97 -18.84
CA SER A 14 -7.19 -1.85 -18.05
C SER A 14 -6.22 -0.66 -18.05
N VAL A 15 -6.72 0.52 -18.42
CA VAL A 15 -5.94 1.78 -18.45
C VAL A 15 -6.15 2.61 -17.17
N TRP A 16 -5.07 3.14 -16.62
CA TRP A 16 -5.02 3.93 -15.39
C TRP A 16 -4.42 5.30 -15.69
N SER A 17 -4.97 6.36 -15.12
CA SER A 17 -4.52 7.74 -15.41
C SER A 17 -3.06 7.99 -15.06
N HIS A 18 -2.49 7.23 -14.12
CA HIS A 18 -1.09 7.34 -13.72
C HIS A 18 -0.60 6.03 -13.08
N TRP A 19 0.70 5.72 -13.16
CA TRP A 19 1.27 4.49 -12.60
C TRP A 19 1.12 4.38 -11.08
N SER A 20 1.07 5.51 -10.36
CA SER A 20 0.93 5.52 -8.90
C SER A 20 -0.44 5.03 -8.44
N ASP A 21 -1.50 5.33 -9.19
CA ASP A 21 -2.85 4.81 -8.93
C ASP A 21 -2.95 3.32 -9.24
N LEU A 22 -2.26 2.86 -10.28
CA LEU A 22 -2.13 1.44 -10.58
C LEU A 22 -1.35 0.70 -9.49
N LEU A 23 -0.24 1.27 -9.01
CA LEU A 23 0.53 0.73 -7.88
C LEU A 23 -0.35 0.63 -6.64
N LEU A 24 -1.05 1.71 -6.27
CA LEU A 24 -1.95 1.72 -5.12
C LEU A 24 -3.07 0.68 -5.25
N ALA A 25 -3.72 0.59 -6.42
CA ALA A 25 -4.75 -0.42 -6.66
C ALA A 25 -4.21 -1.85 -6.48
N THR A 26 -2.97 -2.08 -6.92
CA THR A 26 -2.28 -3.36 -6.76
C THR A 26 -1.93 -3.64 -5.30
N GLN A 27 -1.43 -2.64 -4.56
CA GLN A 27 -1.15 -2.74 -3.12
C GLN A 27 -2.43 -3.06 -2.33
N LEU A 28 -3.53 -2.36 -2.58
CA LEU A 28 -4.83 -2.62 -1.93
C LEU A 28 -5.36 -4.03 -2.25
N ALA A 29 -5.18 -4.50 -3.48
CA ALA A 29 -5.52 -5.87 -3.85
C ALA A 29 -4.62 -6.91 -3.16
N ALA A 30 -3.34 -6.60 -3.02
CA ALA A 30 -2.36 -7.45 -2.37
C ALA A 30 -2.62 -7.55 -0.85
N LEU A 31 -2.87 -6.45 -0.15
CA LEU A 31 -3.27 -6.44 1.25
C LEU A 31 -4.52 -7.30 1.48
N ARG A 32 -5.51 -7.18 0.58
CA ARG A 32 -6.69 -8.03 0.61
C ARG A 32 -6.35 -9.50 0.40
N ALA A 33 -5.41 -9.81 -0.48
CA ALA A 33 -4.90 -11.16 -0.74
C ALA A 33 -3.88 -11.65 0.33
N GLY A 34 -3.60 -10.83 1.34
CA GLY A 34 -2.78 -11.15 2.50
C GLY A 34 -1.29 -10.86 2.34
N PHE A 35 -0.87 -9.99 1.41
CA PHE A 35 0.52 -9.59 1.21
C PHE A 35 0.87 -8.29 1.98
N ASN A 36 2.02 -8.25 2.67
CA ASN A 36 2.56 -7.03 3.31
C ASN A 36 3.27 -6.09 2.33
N TYR A 37 4.13 -6.61 1.44
CA TYR A 37 5.06 -5.78 0.67
C TYR A 37 4.87 -5.95 -0.83
N VAL A 38 4.20 -4.97 -1.44
CA VAL A 38 4.13 -4.81 -2.89
C VAL A 38 4.72 -3.47 -3.28
N GLY A 39 5.64 -3.53 -4.23
CA GLY A 39 6.25 -2.33 -4.79
C GLY A 39 6.49 -2.45 -6.28
N LYS A 40 7.10 -1.40 -6.81
CA LYS A 40 7.37 -1.26 -8.23
C LYS A 40 8.84 -1.51 -8.55
N THR A 41 9.09 -1.98 -9.75
CA THR A 41 10.43 -2.07 -10.33
C THR A 41 10.33 -1.83 -11.82
N TRP A 42 11.22 -1.01 -12.34
CA TRP A 42 11.36 -0.76 -13.77
C TRP A 42 12.17 -1.87 -14.41
N ASP A 43 11.77 -2.33 -15.59
CA ASP A 43 12.57 -3.32 -16.33
C ASP A 43 13.86 -2.66 -16.85
N PRO A 44 15.05 -3.16 -16.48
CA PRO A 44 16.30 -2.59 -16.98
C PRO A 44 16.44 -2.68 -18.50
N ALA A 45 15.86 -3.73 -19.12
CA ALA A 45 15.91 -3.93 -20.56
C ALA A 45 14.82 -3.14 -21.31
N SER A 46 13.79 -2.67 -20.60
CA SER A 46 12.71 -1.86 -21.15
C SER A 46 12.27 -0.82 -20.11
N PRO A 47 12.90 0.36 -20.09
CA PRO A 47 12.67 1.37 -19.05
C PRO A 47 11.20 1.83 -18.95
N ALA A 48 10.45 1.74 -20.05
CA ALA A 48 9.02 2.03 -20.11
C ALA A 48 8.14 0.90 -19.53
N TYR A 49 8.70 -0.26 -19.20
CA TYR A 49 7.96 -1.38 -18.65
C TYR A 49 8.04 -1.40 -17.12
N LEU A 50 6.86 -1.35 -16.50
CA LEU A 50 6.66 -1.37 -15.06
C LEU A 50 6.28 -2.79 -14.60
N LYS A 51 7.07 -3.34 -13.67
CA LYS A 51 6.74 -4.57 -12.95
C LYS A 51 6.29 -4.22 -11.53
N LEU A 52 5.04 -4.54 -11.21
CA LEU A 52 4.54 -4.54 -9.84
C LEU A 52 4.71 -5.94 -9.27
N ARG A 53 5.47 -6.06 -8.19
CA ARG A 53 5.93 -7.33 -7.65
C ARG A 53 5.86 -7.38 -6.14
N CYS A 54 5.87 -8.60 -5.62
CA CYS A 54 6.19 -8.83 -4.22
C CYS A 54 7.60 -8.27 -3.93
N GLN A 55 7.76 -7.56 -2.81
CA GLN A 55 9.02 -6.96 -2.35
C GLN A 55 9.33 -7.38 -0.91
N VAL A 56 9.25 -8.68 -0.64
CA VAL A 56 9.70 -9.23 0.63
C VAL A 56 11.23 -9.27 0.60
N GLU A 57 11.88 -8.40 1.37
CA GLU A 57 13.35 -8.24 1.41
C GLU A 57 14.08 -9.28 2.31
N ALA A 58 15.40 -9.17 2.49
CA ALA A 58 16.11 -9.78 3.63
C ALA A 58 15.51 -9.33 4.98
N HIS A 59 15.54 -10.07 6.08
CA HIS A 59 15.52 -9.48 7.44
C HIS A 59 16.32 -10.38 8.39
N ALA A 60 16.76 -9.90 9.56
CA ALA A 60 17.46 -10.72 10.56
C ALA A 60 16.71 -12.04 10.89
N ARG A 61 15.37 -12.01 10.86
CA ARG A 61 14.48 -13.16 11.08
C ARG A 61 14.02 -13.86 9.79
N ARG A 62 14.48 -13.42 8.60
CA ARG A 62 14.02 -13.88 7.28
C ARG A 62 15.19 -13.98 6.29
N LYS A 63 15.59 -15.21 5.93
CA LYS A 63 16.66 -15.44 4.95
C LYS A 63 16.21 -15.31 3.48
N ASN A 64 14.92 -15.51 3.21
CA ASN A 64 14.39 -15.59 1.85
C ASN A 64 13.77 -14.28 1.35
N ARG A 65 14.08 -13.93 0.11
CA ARG A 65 13.48 -12.79 -0.61
C ARG A 65 12.37 -13.29 -1.53
N CYS A 66 11.33 -12.48 -1.74
CA CYS A 66 10.33 -12.75 -2.79
C CYS A 66 10.29 -11.58 -3.77
N ARG A 67 10.38 -11.92 -5.07
CA ARG A 67 10.39 -10.96 -6.19
C ARG A 67 9.42 -11.35 -7.31
N HIS A 68 8.48 -12.26 -7.03
CA HIS A 68 7.49 -12.72 -7.99
C HIS A 68 6.70 -11.54 -8.55
N ALA A 69 6.64 -11.45 -9.89
CA ALA A 69 5.82 -10.46 -10.59
C ALA A 69 4.34 -10.77 -10.36
N LEU A 70 3.55 -9.70 -10.17
CA LEU A 70 2.11 -9.77 -9.96
C LEU A 70 1.38 -9.15 -11.15
N VAL A 71 1.78 -7.93 -11.52
CA VAL A 71 1.18 -7.13 -12.59
C VAL A 71 2.31 -6.50 -13.42
N GLY A 72 2.21 -6.59 -14.73
CA GLY A 72 3.02 -5.86 -15.70
C GLY A 72 2.21 -4.72 -16.31
N ALA A 73 2.85 -3.59 -16.56
CA ALA A 73 2.24 -2.43 -17.19
C ALA A 73 3.24 -1.67 -18.06
N ALA A 74 2.70 -0.92 -19.02
CA ALA A 74 3.44 -0.04 -19.91
C ALA A 74 2.66 1.29 -20.05
N PRO A 75 3.33 2.41 -20.39
CA PRO A 75 2.61 3.62 -20.73
C PRO A 75 1.76 3.39 -21.98
N VAL A 76 0.62 4.06 -22.06
CA VAL A 76 -0.25 4.04 -23.25
C VAL A 76 0.47 4.74 -24.41
N ASP A 77 1.12 5.85 -24.13
CA ASP A 77 2.01 6.55 -25.04
C ASP A 77 3.47 6.40 -24.55
N PRO A 78 4.33 5.64 -25.25
CA PRO A 78 5.74 5.51 -24.91
C PRO A 78 6.51 6.85 -24.84
N GLN A 79 6.03 7.89 -25.54
CA GLN A 79 6.63 9.23 -25.53
C GLN A 79 6.20 10.06 -24.31
N ASP A 80 5.11 9.68 -23.64
CA ASP A 80 4.63 10.31 -22.40
C ASP A 80 4.53 9.28 -21.26
N PRO A 81 5.66 8.92 -20.61
CA PRO A 81 5.66 8.01 -19.46
C PRO A 81 4.98 8.60 -18.21
N SER A 82 4.72 9.91 -18.20
CA SER A 82 3.98 10.60 -17.13
C SER A 82 2.46 10.47 -17.29
N GLY A 83 1.99 10.09 -18.48
CA GLY A 83 0.59 9.95 -18.82
C GLY A 83 -0.04 8.65 -18.31
N ALA A 84 -0.98 8.13 -19.11
CA ALA A 84 -1.75 6.96 -18.76
C ALA A 84 -0.95 5.64 -18.89
N TRP A 85 -1.30 4.65 -18.08
CA TRP A 85 -0.64 3.34 -18.02
C TRP A 85 -1.63 2.22 -18.27
N MET A 86 -1.28 1.28 -19.15
CA MET A 86 -2.07 0.09 -19.45
C MET A 86 -1.47 -1.15 -18.78
N VAL A 87 -2.32 -1.97 -18.17
CA VAL A 87 -1.92 -3.28 -17.66
C VAL A 87 -1.73 -4.25 -18.84
N THR A 88 -0.51 -4.74 -19.00
CA THR A 88 -0.11 -5.63 -20.10
C THR A 88 -0.10 -7.10 -19.68
N ALA A 89 0.14 -7.38 -18.40
CA ALA A 89 0.21 -8.75 -17.89
C ALA A 89 -0.30 -8.86 -16.46
N VAL A 90 -0.91 -9.99 -16.13
CA VAL A 90 -1.31 -10.35 -14.77
C VAL A 90 -0.92 -11.81 -14.53
N THR A 91 0.00 -12.05 -13.60
CA THR A 91 0.47 -13.41 -13.30
C THR A 91 -0.45 -14.06 -12.28
N ALA A 92 -1.55 -14.63 -12.76
CA ALA A 92 -2.65 -15.07 -11.89
C ALA A 92 -2.27 -16.11 -10.82
N THR A 93 -1.27 -16.94 -11.10
CA THR A 93 -0.71 -17.92 -10.14
C THR A 93 -0.06 -17.24 -8.93
N ASN A 94 0.39 -16.00 -9.06
CA ASN A 94 1.11 -15.25 -8.03
C ASN A 94 0.20 -14.29 -7.24
N LEU A 95 -1.12 -14.27 -7.50
CA LEU A 95 -2.03 -13.28 -6.89
C LEU A 95 -2.57 -13.69 -5.51
N GLU A 96 -2.05 -14.76 -4.93
CA GLU A 96 -2.39 -15.20 -3.59
C GLU A 96 -1.11 -15.43 -2.80
N ALA A 97 -1.00 -14.79 -1.64
CA ALA A 97 0.23 -14.80 -0.86
C ALA A 97 0.68 -16.21 -0.45
N ARG A 98 -0.29 -17.07 -0.10
CA ARG A 98 -0.09 -18.49 0.21
C ARG A 98 0.56 -19.33 -0.90
N ARG A 99 0.55 -18.85 -2.14
CA ARG A 99 1.12 -19.57 -3.30
C ARG A 99 2.59 -19.25 -3.51
N HIS A 100 3.14 -18.31 -2.75
CA HIS A 100 4.56 -17.99 -2.86
C HIS A 100 5.33 -18.87 -1.86
N PRO A 101 6.13 -19.85 -2.34
CA PRO A 101 6.76 -20.88 -1.49
C PRO A 101 7.73 -20.30 -0.46
N THR A 102 8.25 -19.09 -0.69
CA THR A 102 9.13 -18.37 0.25
C THR A 102 8.38 -17.61 1.35
N HIS A 103 7.06 -17.72 1.38
CA HIS A 103 6.19 -17.13 2.39
C HIS A 103 5.56 -18.23 3.28
N CYS A 104 6.39 -18.97 4.01
CA CYS A 104 5.93 -19.90 5.04
C CYS A 104 5.36 -19.13 6.26
N ASN A 105 4.52 -19.80 7.06
CA ASN A 105 3.87 -19.26 8.26
C ASN A 105 4.84 -18.41 9.12
N GLY A 106 4.42 -17.20 9.49
CA GLY A 106 5.24 -16.20 10.21
C GLY A 106 5.81 -15.07 9.34
N ILE A 107 5.74 -15.19 8.01
CA ILE A 107 6.37 -14.22 7.08
C ILE A 107 5.35 -13.21 6.58
N GLY A 108 4.91 -12.28 7.44
CA GLY A 108 4.21 -11.07 6.97
C GLY A 108 2.97 -11.31 6.12
N LEU A 109 2.35 -12.48 6.26
CA LEU A 109 1.19 -12.88 5.51
C LEU A 109 0.01 -13.02 6.46
N SER A 110 -1.16 -12.66 5.96
CA SER A 110 -2.41 -12.92 6.65
C SER A 110 -3.32 -13.80 5.82
N ARG A 111 -4.32 -14.39 6.48
CA ARG A 111 -5.47 -14.92 5.76
C ARG A 111 -6.11 -13.80 4.93
N ARG A 112 -6.60 -14.15 3.75
CA ARG A 112 -7.29 -13.26 2.83
C ARG A 112 -8.43 -12.48 3.53
N LEU A 113 -8.52 -11.19 3.27
CA LEU A 113 -9.65 -10.33 3.66
C LEU A 113 -10.83 -10.58 2.70
N LYS A 114 -11.67 -11.56 3.03
CA LYS A 114 -12.83 -11.93 2.19
C LYS A 114 -13.90 -10.84 2.18
N LYS A 115 -14.22 -10.32 3.37
CA LYS A 115 -15.22 -9.28 3.63
C LYS A 115 -14.53 -7.95 3.92
N LYS A 116 -15.26 -6.85 3.69
CA LYS A 116 -14.89 -5.51 4.14
C LYS A 116 -14.61 -5.57 5.66
N PRO A 117 -13.45 -5.08 6.14
CA PRO A 117 -13.17 -5.06 7.57
C PRO A 117 -14.25 -4.25 8.32
N ALA A 118 -14.64 -4.72 9.50
CA ALA A 118 -15.36 -3.86 10.43
C ALA A 118 -14.44 -2.66 10.71
N GLY A 119 -14.94 -1.43 10.58
CA GLY A 119 -14.13 -0.24 10.80
C GLY A 119 -13.44 -0.34 12.16
N ARG A 120 -12.12 -0.13 12.20
CA ARG A 120 -11.42 -0.05 13.48
C ARG A 120 -11.86 1.24 14.17
N GLY A 121 -11.98 1.23 15.49
CA GLY A 121 -12.08 2.46 16.28
C GLY A 121 -10.91 3.40 15.95
N ALA A 122 -11.05 4.68 16.32
CA ALA A 122 -10.04 5.69 16.07
C ALA A 122 -8.67 5.24 16.62
N LEU A 123 -7.69 4.98 15.75
CA LEU A 123 -6.33 4.62 16.20
C LEU A 123 -5.71 5.80 16.97
N GLY A 124 -5.15 5.50 18.13
CA GLY A 124 -4.43 6.41 19.02
C GLY A 124 -3.06 5.87 19.46
N PRO A 125 -2.16 6.74 19.96
CA PRO A 125 -0.93 6.30 20.63
C PRO A 125 -1.25 5.37 21.81
N GLY A 126 -0.47 4.32 21.98
CA GLY A 126 -0.66 3.28 22.99
C GLY A 126 -1.45 2.07 22.50
N ASP A 127 -2.31 2.23 21.48
CA ASP A 127 -3.10 1.14 20.90
C ASP A 127 -2.21 0.01 20.38
N VAL A 128 -2.68 -1.23 20.53
CA VAL A 128 -1.99 -2.42 20.03
C VAL A 128 -2.69 -2.96 18.79
N ILE A 129 -1.90 -3.32 17.79
CA ILE A 129 -2.32 -3.98 16.55
C ILE A 129 -1.82 -5.42 16.64
N THR A 130 -2.73 -6.39 16.59
CA THR A 130 -2.39 -7.80 16.77
C THR A 130 -2.55 -8.55 15.46
N GLY A 131 -1.46 -9.18 15.01
CA GLY A 131 -1.42 -9.99 13.82
C GLY A 131 -1.35 -9.20 12.50
N PHE A 132 -0.82 -9.87 11.48
CA PHE A 132 -0.68 -9.26 10.15
C PHE A 132 -2.03 -8.89 9.50
N ARG A 133 -3.12 -9.56 9.90
CA ARG A 133 -4.45 -9.26 9.36
C ARG A 133 -4.91 -7.84 9.73
N ASP A 134 -4.69 -7.44 10.97
CA ASP A 134 -5.05 -6.12 11.46
C ASP A 134 -4.07 -5.07 10.94
N LEU A 135 -2.79 -5.42 10.84
CA LEU A 135 -1.79 -4.56 10.20
C LEU A 135 -2.14 -4.27 8.73
N HIS A 136 -2.51 -5.28 7.94
CA HIS A 136 -2.96 -5.10 6.55
C HIS A 136 -4.23 -4.24 6.45
N THR A 137 -5.15 -4.42 7.41
CA THR A 137 -6.37 -3.63 7.48
C THR A 137 -6.03 -2.17 7.75
N LEU A 138 -5.14 -1.89 8.71
CA LEU A 138 -4.67 -0.56 9.02
C LEU A 138 -3.95 0.08 7.83
N GLU A 139 -2.99 -0.62 7.21
CA GLU A 139 -2.25 -0.11 6.06
C GLU A 139 -3.20 0.24 4.89
N GLY A 140 -4.11 -0.67 4.55
CA GLY A 140 -5.06 -0.45 3.47
C GLY A 140 -5.97 0.74 3.74
N SER A 141 -6.36 0.94 5.00
CA SER A 141 -7.20 2.05 5.43
C SER A 141 -6.47 3.39 5.38
N LEU A 142 -5.25 3.47 5.93
CA LEU A 142 -4.40 4.67 5.87
C LEU A 142 -4.09 5.07 4.42
N ARG A 143 -3.72 4.09 3.56
CA ARG A 143 -3.49 4.35 2.13
C ARG A 143 -4.75 4.84 1.43
N ALA A 144 -5.90 4.25 1.75
CA ALA A 144 -7.17 4.63 1.13
C ALA A 144 -7.58 6.07 1.49
N ASP A 145 -7.48 6.45 2.77
CA ASP A 145 -7.83 7.80 3.23
C ASP A 145 -6.89 8.86 2.68
N ALA A 146 -5.59 8.57 2.72
CA ALA A 146 -4.59 9.42 2.10
C ALA A 146 -4.94 9.64 0.62
N ARG A 147 -5.29 8.59 -0.13
CA ARG A 147 -5.64 8.75 -1.54
C ARG A 147 -6.93 9.53 -1.77
N ARG A 148 -7.96 9.35 -0.93
CA ARG A 148 -9.21 10.14 -0.98
C ARG A 148 -8.95 11.64 -0.85
N THR A 149 -7.93 12.02 -0.09
CA THR A 149 -7.49 13.42 0.09
C THR A 149 -6.38 13.83 -0.89
N GLY A 150 -6.21 13.05 -1.97
CA GLY A 150 -5.19 13.30 -2.99
C GLY A 150 -3.78 13.11 -2.44
N ARG A 151 -3.46 11.98 -1.81
CA ARG A 151 -2.11 11.65 -1.30
C ARG A 151 -1.71 10.23 -1.62
N PHE A 152 -0.42 9.96 -1.44
CA PHE A 152 0.13 8.61 -1.43
C PHE A 152 0.98 8.45 -0.17
N LEU A 153 0.86 7.28 0.47
CA LEU A 153 1.70 6.91 1.61
C LEU A 153 2.72 5.85 1.21
N SER A 154 3.92 5.95 1.79
CA SER A 154 4.85 4.84 1.88
C SER A 154 4.66 4.14 3.23
N PHE A 155 5.04 2.87 3.27
CA PHE A 155 5.05 2.03 4.46
C PHE A 155 6.36 1.24 4.44
N GLY A 156 7.06 1.21 5.56
CA GLY A 156 8.32 0.48 5.66
C GLY A 156 8.94 0.58 7.05
N ALA A 157 10.08 -0.09 7.22
CA ALA A 157 10.85 0.00 8.44
C ALA A 157 11.50 1.38 8.60
N VAL A 158 11.58 1.88 9.83
CA VAL A 158 12.29 3.11 10.15
C VAL A 158 13.80 2.83 10.13
N PRO A 159 14.60 3.62 9.40
CA PRO A 159 16.05 3.47 9.42
C PRO A 159 16.60 3.56 10.85
N LYS A 160 17.55 2.68 11.19
CA LYS A 160 18.21 2.58 12.51
C LYS A 160 17.38 1.95 13.64
N THR A 161 16.10 1.66 13.42
CA THR A 161 15.25 0.95 14.38
C THR A 161 14.55 -0.19 13.66
N GLU A 162 15.18 -1.36 13.62
CA GLU A 162 14.69 -2.53 12.86
C GLU A 162 13.29 -3.02 13.29
N CYS A 163 12.84 -2.63 14.49
CA CYS A 163 11.55 -3.02 15.07
C CYS A 163 10.42 -2.00 14.79
N ASP A 164 10.74 -0.85 14.22
CA ASP A 164 9.76 0.21 14.01
C ASP A 164 9.28 0.25 12.58
N LEU A 165 7.96 0.40 12.42
CA LEU A 165 7.30 0.58 11.15
C LEU A 165 6.74 2.00 11.07
N GLU A 166 6.82 2.60 9.89
CA GLU A 166 6.35 3.95 9.64
C GLU A 166 5.49 4.03 8.38
N PHE A 167 4.36 4.73 8.52
CA PHE A 167 3.61 5.29 7.40
C PHE A 167 3.95 6.76 7.27
N LYS A 168 4.31 7.22 6.07
CA LYS A 168 4.57 8.63 5.79
C LYS A 168 4.09 9.03 4.41
N CYS A 169 3.86 10.33 4.22
CA CYS A 169 3.52 10.88 2.91
C CYS A 169 4.71 10.73 1.94
N VAL A 170 4.45 10.26 0.72
CA VAL A 170 5.49 10.13 -0.33
C VAL A 170 5.88 11.49 -0.91
N LEU A 171 4.94 12.44 -0.91
CA LEU A 171 5.16 13.77 -1.45
C LEU A 171 5.64 14.70 -0.34
N GLY A 172 6.82 15.29 -0.52
CA GLY A 172 7.43 16.17 0.46
C GLY A 172 7.87 15.42 1.73
N THR A 173 8.55 14.28 1.59
CA THR A 173 9.01 13.43 2.71
C THR A 173 9.84 14.17 3.76
N ALA A 174 10.48 15.29 3.42
CA ALA A 174 11.23 16.12 4.35
C ALA A 174 10.37 17.11 5.15
N THR A 175 9.14 17.41 4.70
CA THR A 175 8.38 18.59 5.14
C THR A 175 6.92 18.30 5.48
N CYS A 176 6.36 17.18 5.04
CA CYS A 176 5.01 16.75 5.41
C CYS A 176 5.03 16.11 6.80
N PRO A 177 4.34 16.68 7.82
CA PRO A 177 4.43 16.18 9.19
C PRO A 177 3.61 14.91 9.41
N PHE A 178 2.80 14.48 8.44
CA PHE A 178 2.00 13.25 8.56
C PHE A 178 2.91 12.05 8.79
N ARG A 179 2.66 11.33 9.89
CA ARG A 179 3.30 10.05 10.18
C ARG A 179 2.47 9.21 11.13
N VAL A 180 2.51 7.90 10.94
CA VAL A 180 2.06 6.90 11.91
C VAL A 180 3.23 5.98 12.19
N ARG A 181 3.69 5.94 13.45
CA ARG A 181 4.82 5.11 13.88
C ARG A 181 4.32 3.99 14.77
N LEU A 182 4.76 2.78 14.46
CA LEU A 182 4.45 1.56 15.20
C LEU A 182 5.75 0.92 15.66
N HIS A 183 5.75 0.30 16.84
CA HIS A 183 6.86 -0.46 17.39
C HIS A 183 6.44 -1.90 17.60
N GLU A 184 7.21 -2.85 17.08
CA GLU A 184 6.99 -4.28 17.33
C GLU A 184 7.21 -4.60 18.81
N THR A 185 6.18 -5.13 19.48
CA THR A 185 6.19 -5.47 20.91
C THR A 185 5.97 -6.95 21.19
N GLY A 186 5.77 -7.77 20.16
CA GLY A 186 5.45 -9.20 20.32
C GLY A 186 6.67 -10.05 20.69
N GLU A 187 6.46 -11.06 21.55
CA GLU A 187 7.48 -12.05 21.87
C GLU A 187 7.68 -13.07 20.72
N PRO A 188 8.90 -13.63 20.56
CA PRO A 188 9.12 -14.68 19.58
C PRO A 188 8.21 -15.89 19.83
N GLY A 189 7.42 -16.27 18.82
CA GLY A 189 6.51 -17.42 18.89
C GLY A 189 5.05 -17.07 19.16
N GLU A 190 4.76 -15.83 19.55
CA GLU A 190 3.39 -15.34 19.68
C GLU A 190 2.87 -14.71 18.37
N GLU A 191 1.57 -14.38 18.35
CA GLU A 191 1.02 -13.56 17.28
C GLU A 191 1.70 -12.18 17.32
N PRO A 192 2.27 -11.70 16.19
CA PRO A 192 3.05 -10.47 16.22
C PRO A 192 2.19 -9.27 16.62
N GLN A 193 2.74 -8.40 17.46
CA GLN A 193 2.05 -7.22 17.95
C GLN A 193 2.84 -5.96 17.62
N TRP A 194 2.11 -4.89 17.30
CA TRP A 194 2.69 -3.57 17.11
C TRP A 194 1.94 -2.55 17.96
N ARG A 195 2.66 -1.84 18.83
CA ARG A 195 2.15 -0.71 19.59
C ARG A 195 2.26 0.56 18.76
N CYS A 196 1.18 1.33 18.67
CA CYS A 196 1.21 2.65 18.07
C CYS A 196 1.96 3.61 18.98
N LEU A 197 3.08 4.16 18.52
CA LEU A 197 3.87 5.14 19.27
C LEU A 197 3.40 6.56 19.00
N GLU A 198 3.07 6.87 17.75
CA GLU A 198 2.81 8.24 17.33
C GLU A 198 1.83 8.29 16.16
N ILE A 199 0.95 9.30 16.18
CA ILE A 199 0.06 9.65 15.08
C ILE A 199 0.08 11.16 14.88
N LYS A 200 0.73 11.61 13.80
CA LYS A 200 0.57 12.96 13.26
C LYS A 200 -0.34 12.90 12.04
N ARG A 201 -1.51 13.53 12.15
CA ARG A 201 -2.57 13.48 11.11
C ARG A 201 -2.46 14.61 10.08
N THR A 202 -1.71 15.67 10.40
CA THR A 202 -1.63 16.86 9.56
C THR A 202 -0.85 16.59 8.28
N HIS A 203 -1.44 16.95 7.15
CA HIS A 203 -0.74 17.08 5.87
C HIS A 203 -0.57 18.57 5.56
N THR A 204 0.65 19.01 5.23
CA THR A 204 0.94 20.42 4.92
C THR A 204 0.99 20.73 3.42
N PHE A 205 1.15 19.71 2.59
CA PHE A 205 1.17 19.89 1.13
C PHE A 205 -0.23 19.75 0.57
N VAL A 206 -0.47 20.10 -0.69
CA VAL A 206 -1.58 19.64 -1.55
C VAL A 206 -0.94 18.87 -2.71
N SER A 207 -1.38 17.65 -3.03
CA SER A 207 -0.79 16.95 -4.17
C SER A 207 -1.50 17.34 -5.46
N GLY A 208 -0.75 17.33 -6.55
CA GLY A 208 -1.31 17.36 -7.90
C GLY A 208 -1.85 16.01 -8.38
N ALA A 209 -2.12 15.06 -7.48
CA ALA A 209 -2.73 13.78 -7.88
C ALA A 209 -4.12 14.05 -8.45
N SER A 210 -4.39 13.47 -9.62
CA SER A 210 -5.70 13.53 -10.25
C SER A 210 -6.79 12.91 -9.37
N VAL A 211 -8.05 13.19 -9.69
CA VAL A 211 -9.20 12.55 -9.03
C VAL A 211 -9.13 11.03 -9.26
N PRO A 212 -9.30 10.18 -8.22
CA PRO A 212 -9.30 8.73 -8.39
C PRO A 212 -10.32 8.28 -9.43
N GLN A 213 -9.92 7.42 -10.36
CA GLN A 213 -10.86 6.77 -11.28
C GLN A 213 -11.84 5.85 -10.52
N ASP A 214 -13.04 5.60 -11.05
CA ASP A 214 -14.07 4.79 -10.36
C ASP A 214 -13.64 3.36 -10.03
N ARG A 215 -12.73 2.80 -10.83
CA ARG A 215 -12.09 1.51 -10.53
C ARG A 215 -11.21 1.57 -9.28
N LEU A 216 -10.53 2.68 -9.04
CA LEU A 216 -9.75 2.90 -7.83
C LEU A 216 -10.70 3.15 -6.65
N LYS A 217 -11.72 4.02 -6.81
CA LYS A 217 -12.72 4.32 -5.77
C LYS A 217 -13.30 3.05 -5.14
N ARG A 218 -13.77 2.11 -5.96
CA ARG A 218 -14.26 0.79 -5.50
C ARG A 218 -13.28 0.01 -4.63
N ARG A 219 -11.97 0.19 -4.84
CA ARG A 219 -10.92 -0.44 -4.03
C ARG A 219 -10.66 0.34 -2.73
N LEU A 220 -10.69 1.66 -2.79
CA LEU A 220 -10.62 2.53 -1.62
C LEU A 220 -11.78 2.21 -0.66
N ASP A 221 -13.00 2.08 -1.16
CA ASP A 221 -14.23 1.88 -0.37
C ASP A 221 -14.31 0.54 0.38
N PHE A 222 -13.46 -0.42 0.00
CA PHE A 222 -13.29 -1.66 0.75
C PHE A 222 -12.58 -1.42 2.10
N PHE A 223 -11.71 -0.41 2.19
CA PHE A 223 -11.00 -0.04 3.41
C PHE A 223 -11.66 1.19 4.04
N VAL A 224 -12.10 1.03 5.30
CA VAL A 224 -12.79 2.08 6.07
C VAL A 224 -11.76 2.93 6.78
N SER A 225 -11.96 4.24 6.82
CA SER A 225 -11.04 5.16 7.51
C SER A 225 -10.83 4.73 8.97
N PRO A 226 -9.58 4.52 9.44
CA PRO A 226 -9.30 4.22 10.83
C PRO A 226 -9.13 5.50 11.66
N LEU A 227 -9.19 6.68 11.02
CA LEU A 227 -9.04 7.97 11.64
C LEU A 227 -10.41 8.68 11.59
N PRO A 228 -10.85 9.31 12.69
CA PRO A 228 -11.99 10.22 12.63
C PRO A 228 -11.64 11.31 11.63
N HIS A 229 -12.59 11.70 10.77
CA HIS A 229 -12.38 12.75 9.78
C HIS A 229 -11.87 14.01 10.48
N ALA A 230 -10.57 14.28 10.38
CA ALA A 230 -10.04 15.57 10.77
C ALA A 230 -10.72 16.59 9.85
N ARG A 231 -11.36 17.62 10.45
CA ARG A 231 -11.83 18.76 9.66
C ARG A 231 -10.63 19.27 8.87
N VAL A 232 -10.70 19.20 7.55
CA VAL A 232 -9.65 19.73 6.68
C VAL A 232 -9.71 21.24 6.84
N THR A 233 -8.85 21.80 7.68
CA THR A 233 -8.60 23.24 7.67
C THR A 233 -7.80 23.52 6.42
N VAL A 234 -8.49 23.80 5.31
CA VAL A 234 -7.85 24.33 4.11
C VAL A 234 -7.32 25.70 4.49
N LEU A 235 -6.02 25.81 4.77
CA LEU A 235 -5.36 27.09 4.80
C LEU A 235 -5.31 27.58 3.36
N THR A 236 -6.32 28.34 2.94
CA THR A 236 -6.29 29.11 1.70
C THR A 236 -5.14 30.09 1.81
N PHE A 237 -4.01 29.77 1.17
CA PHE A 237 -3.00 30.76 0.85
C PHE A 237 -3.63 31.74 -0.14
N GLN A 238 -4.10 32.88 0.35
CA GLN A 238 -4.36 34.03 -0.51
C GLN A 238 -3.02 34.42 -1.12
N ARG A 239 -2.87 34.21 -2.43
CA ARG A 239 -1.82 34.86 -3.20
C ARG A 239 -2.11 36.35 -3.16
N THR A 240 -1.39 37.09 -2.32
CA THR A 240 -1.23 38.53 -2.52
C THR A 240 -0.48 38.71 -3.84
N MET A 241 -1.16 39.34 -4.81
CA MET A 241 -0.52 39.92 -5.98
C MET A 241 0.23 41.19 -5.58
#